data_AF-A0A3E0WLK4-F1
#
_entry.id   AF-A0A3E0WLK4-F1
#
_cell.length_a   1.000
_cell.length_b   1.000
_cell.length_c   1.000
_cell.angle_alpha   90.00
_cell.angle_beta   90.00
_cell.angle_gamma   90.00
#
_symmetry.space_group_name_H-M   'P 1'
#
loop_
_entity.id
_entity.type
_entity.pdbx_description
1 polymer ?
#
loop_
_entity_poly.entity_id
_entity_poly.type
_entity_poly.pdbx_seq_one_letter_code
_entity_poly.pdbx_strand_id
1 'polypeptide(L)'
;MNEESRKLAGWLLIILPTVMYGGISLLGFLLDSQSGYIDNPLRQDFFRAGHAHAGILLILSLITLRYVDEAALSRNLKSYVSSSIPLSAIFIPAGFFFSMLLPTSTEPNSFIYLAYLGAILLASGVLILGIGLVRNQK
;
A
#
# COMPACT_ATOMS: atom_id res chain seq x y z
N MET A 1 5.28 8.84 20.11
CA MET A 1 5.72 8.97 18.71
C MET A 1 6.95 9.87 18.66
N ASN A 2 8.06 9.36 18.13
CA ASN A 2 9.32 10.06 17.96
C ASN A 2 9.27 11.03 16.75
N GLU A 3 10.32 11.85 16.56
CA GLU A 3 10.35 12.86 15.49
C GLU A 3 10.29 12.24 14.09
N GLU A 4 11.01 11.14 13.86
CA GLU A 4 11.07 10.43 12.57
C GLU A 4 9.68 9.92 12.16
N SER A 5 8.99 9.22 13.07
CA SER A 5 7.64 8.70 12.89
C SER A 5 6.61 9.82 12.69
N ARG A 6 6.77 10.94 13.41
CA ARG A 6 5.92 12.13 13.24
C ARG A 6 6.06 12.74 11.85
N LYS A 7 7.30 12.92 11.37
CA LYS A 7 7.57 13.46 10.02
C LYS A 7 7.04 12.52 8.95
N LEU A 8 7.27 11.22 9.09
CA LEU A 8 6.77 10.22 8.16
C LEU A 8 5.24 10.20 8.10
N ALA A 9 4.55 10.24 9.24
CA ALA A 9 3.10 10.36 9.29
C ALA A 9 2.60 11.63 8.57
N GLY A 10 3.28 12.76 8.75
CA GLY A 10 2.99 14.01 8.02
C GLY A 10 3.09 13.84 6.50
N TRP A 11 4.17 13.21 6.02
CA TRP A 11 4.33 12.91 4.59
C TRP A 11 3.25 11.97 4.06
N LEU A 12 2.88 10.92 4.80
CA LEU A 12 1.81 10.00 4.40
C LEU A 12 0.46 10.71 4.26
N LEU A 13 0.15 11.65 5.16
CA LEU A 13 -1.06 12.47 5.06
C LEU A 13 -1.03 13.41 3.84
N ILE A 14 0.13 13.99 3.52
CA ILE A 14 0.32 14.81 2.31
C ILE A 14 0.17 13.97 1.03
N ILE A 15 0.54 12.69 1.07
CA ILE A 15 0.44 11.77 -0.07
C ILE A 15 -0.98 11.19 -0.20
N LEU A 16 -1.78 11.12 0.88
CA LEU A 16 -3.14 10.56 0.84
C LEU A 16 -4.03 11.11 -0.30
N PRO A 17 -4.01 12.40 -0.67
CA PRO A 17 -4.69 12.92 -1.86
C PRO A 17 -4.39 12.18 -3.18
N THR A 18 -3.23 11.55 -3.32
CA THR A 18 -2.90 10.70 -4.49
C THR A 18 -3.80 9.46 -4.57
N VAL A 19 -4.20 8.90 -3.43
CA VAL A 19 -5.19 7.82 -3.37
C VAL A 19 -6.56 8.36 -3.81
N MET A 20 -6.94 9.55 -3.33
CA MET A 20 -8.19 10.21 -3.75
C MET A 20 -8.22 10.45 -5.27
N TYR A 21 -7.11 10.90 -5.84
CA TYR A 21 -6.96 11.04 -7.29
C TYR A 21 -7.15 9.70 -8.03
N GLY A 22 -6.63 8.60 -7.46
CA GLY A 22 -6.92 7.26 -7.97
C GLY A 22 -8.42 6.94 -7.98
N GLY A 23 -9.15 7.30 -6.91
CA GLY A 23 -10.60 7.14 -6.83
C GLY A 23 -11.36 7.96 -7.88
N ILE A 24 -10.96 9.22 -8.09
CA ILE A 24 -11.51 10.07 -9.16
C ILE A 24 -11.22 9.46 -10.55
N SER A 25 -10.03 8.90 -10.75
CA SER A 25 -9.67 8.23 -12.02
C SER A 25 -10.54 7.00 -12.27
N LEU A 26 -10.79 6.16 -11.26
CA LEU A 26 -11.70 5.02 -11.40
C LEU A 26 -13.13 5.45 -11.70
N LEU A 27 -13.62 6.51 -11.04
CA LEU A 27 -14.92 7.10 -11.36
C LEU A 27 -14.96 7.58 -12.81
N GLY A 28 -13.91 8.24 -13.28
CA GLY A 28 -13.76 8.65 -14.68
C GLY A 28 -13.84 7.48 -15.65
N PHE A 29 -13.13 6.39 -15.39
CA PHE A 29 -13.18 5.17 -16.22
C PHE A 29 -14.56 4.51 -16.24
N LEU A 30 -15.32 4.58 -15.15
CA LEU A 30 -16.69 4.05 -15.10
C LEU A 30 -17.68 4.91 -15.87
N LEU A 31 -17.48 6.23 -15.89
CA LEU A 31 -18.35 7.18 -16.58
C LEU A 31 -18.03 7.31 -18.07
N ASP A 32 -16.78 7.06 -18.47
CA ASP A 32 -16.35 7.12 -19.86
C ASP A 32 -16.43 5.75 -20.56
N SER A 33 -17.45 5.59 -21.40
CA SER A 33 -17.64 4.41 -22.25
C SER A 33 -16.50 4.13 -23.22
N GLN A 34 -15.67 5.13 -23.57
CA GLN A 34 -14.54 4.95 -24.48
C GLN A 34 -13.26 4.49 -23.77
N SER A 35 -13.27 4.43 -22.43
CA SER A 35 -12.10 4.01 -21.65
C SER A 35 -11.73 2.54 -21.79
N GLY A 36 -12.67 1.70 -22.31
CA GLY A 36 -12.55 0.24 -22.36
C GLY A 36 -12.52 -0.44 -20.99
N TYR A 37 -12.79 0.29 -19.90
CA TYR A 37 -12.72 -0.25 -18.54
C TYR A 37 -13.91 -1.17 -18.24
N ILE A 38 -15.11 -0.76 -18.61
CA ILE A 38 -16.35 -1.53 -18.41
C ILE A 38 -16.39 -2.83 -19.23
N ASP A 39 -15.64 -2.88 -20.33
CA ASP A 39 -15.55 -4.04 -21.23
C ASP A 39 -14.52 -5.09 -20.75
N ASN A 40 -13.72 -4.78 -19.73
CA ASN A 40 -12.66 -5.66 -19.22
C ASN A 40 -12.83 -5.93 -17.71
N PRO A 41 -13.56 -6.99 -17.32
CA PRO A 41 -13.78 -7.35 -15.92
C PRO A 41 -12.49 -7.59 -15.13
N LEU A 42 -11.49 -8.21 -15.75
CA LEU A 42 -10.20 -8.47 -15.10
C LEU A 42 -9.49 -7.17 -14.74
N ARG A 43 -9.48 -6.20 -15.66
CA ARG A 43 -8.91 -4.87 -15.41
C ARG A 43 -9.67 -4.13 -14.32
N GLN A 44 -11.00 -4.26 -14.26
CA GLN A 44 -11.81 -3.69 -13.18
C GLN A 44 -11.40 -4.23 -11.82
N ASP A 45 -11.29 -5.55 -11.69
CA ASP A 45 -10.91 -6.18 -10.42
C ASP A 45 -9.51 -5.77 -9.98
N PHE A 46 -8.55 -5.72 -10.90
CA PHE A 46 -7.19 -5.28 -10.60
C PHE A 46 -7.14 -3.82 -10.16
N PHE A 47 -7.83 -2.92 -10.86
CA PHE A 47 -7.82 -1.49 -10.52
C PHE A 47 -8.57 -1.21 -9.21
N ARG A 48 -9.68 -1.91 -8.95
CA ARG A 48 -10.38 -1.86 -7.66
C ARG A 48 -9.50 -2.38 -6.53
N ALA A 49 -8.85 -3.52 -6.71
CA ALA A 49 -7.93 -4.08 -5.74
C ALA A 49 -6.74 -3.14 -5.47
N GLY A 50 -6.13 -2.58 -6.52
CA GLY A 50 -5.06 -1.61 -6.40
C GLY A 50 -5.46 -0.39 -5.57
N HIS A 51 -6.59 0.24 -5.92
CA HIS A 51 -7.08 1.41 -5.17
C HIS A 51 -7.41 1.09 -3.71
N ALA A 52 -8.06 -0.05 -3.45
CA ALA A 52 -8.37 -0.49 -2.09
C ALA A 52 -7.09 -0.70 -1.25
N HIS A 53 -6.08 -1.39 -1.80
CA HIS A 53 -4.81 -1.62 -1.11
C HIS A 53 -4.05 -0.32 -0.86
N ALA A 54 -4.03 0.62 -1.82
CA ALA A 54 -3.40 1.93 -1.62
C ALA A 54 -3.98 2.67 -0.41
N GLY A 55 -5.32 2.73 -0.29
CA GLY A 55 -5.98 3.40 0.82
C GLY A 55 -5.76 2.70 2.15
N ILE A 56 -6.08 1.40 2.24
CA ILE A 56 -6.05 0.69 3.53
C ILE A 56 -4.62 0.55 4.08
N LEU A 57 -3.62 0.35 3.22
CA LEU A 57 -2.24 0.20 3.66
C LEU A 57 -1.60 1.53 4.05
N LEU A 58 -2.02 2.64 3.44
CA LEU A 58 -1.62 3.98 3.88
C LEU A 58 -2.21 4.29 5.27
N ILE A 59 -3.48 3.97 5.51
CA ILE A 59 -4.10 4.09 6.83
C ILE A 59 -3.41 3.17 7.85
N LEU A 60 -3.15 1.91 7.50
CA LEU A 60 -2.42 0.97 8.35
C LEU A 60 -1.02 1.50 8.70
N SER A 61 -0.34 2.15 7.75
CA SER A 61 0.94 2.80 7.99
C SER A 61 0.83 3.87 9.08
N LEU A 62 -0.18 4.75 9.00
CA LEU A 62 -0.41 5.79 10.01
C LEU A 62 -0.68 5.19 11.41
N ILE A 63 -1.46 4.11 11.46
CA ILE A 63 -1.78 3.40 12.71
C ILE A 63 -0.52 2.77 13.30
N THR A 64 0.23 2.01 12.49
CA THR A 64 1.40 1.26 12.96
C THR A 64 2.54 2.16 13.44
N LEU A 65 2.74 3.33 12.82
CA LEU A 65 3.71 4.33 13.30
C LEU A 65 3.45 4.76 14.75
N ARG A 66 2.21 4.67 15.25
CA ARG A 66 1.92 4.98 16.66
C ARG A 66 2.50 3.96 17.63
N TYR A 67 2.64 2.71 17.20
CA TYR A 67 3.08 1.56 18.00
C TYR A 67 4.58 1.24 17.86
N VAL A 68 5.22 1.63 16.75
CA VAL A 68 6.64 1.27 16.48
C VAL A 68 7.58 1.69 17.61
N ASP A 69 7.37 2.89 18.18
CA ASP A 69 8.22 3.39 19.25
C ASP A 69 8.10 2.59 20.55
N GLU A 70 6.92 2.01 20.78
CA GLU A 70 6.56 1.26 21.99
C GLU A 70 6.98 -0.22 21.88
N ALA A 71 7.24 -0.72 20.67
CA ALA A 71 7.67 -2.09 20.42
C ALA A 71 9.09 -2.37 20.96
N ALA A 72 9.30 -3.57 21.52
CA ALA A 72 10.58 -4.10 22.00
C ALA A 72 11.48 -4.54 20.82
N LEU A 73 11.86 -3.58 19.97
CA LEU A 73 12.64 -3.78 18.75
C LEU A 73 13.93 -2.95 18.78
N SER A 74 14.99 -3.45 18.14
CA SER A 74 16.20 -2.67 17.90
C SER A 74 15.90 -1.46 16.99
N ARG A 75 16.76 -0.43 17.02
CA ARG A 75 16.59 0.77 16.18
C ARG A 75 16.47 0.40 14.68
N ASN A 76 17.25 -0.56 14.21
CA ASN A 76 17.20 -1.02 12.81
C ASN A 76 15.87 -1.69 12.47
N LEU A 77 15.34 -2.54 13.35
CA LEU A 77 14.03 -3.18 13.14
C LEU A 77 12.88 -2.17 13.20
N LYS A 78 12.95 -1.18 14.11
CA LYS A 78 11.97 -0.08 14.14
C LYS A 78 11.97 0.70 12.82
N SER A 79 13.14 1.06 12.31
CA SER A 79 13.28 1.73 11.02
C SER A 79 12.73 0.88 9.87
N TYR A 80 13.08 -0.41 9.82
CA TYR A 80 12.54 -1.34 8.81
C TYR A 80 11.01 -1.41 8.84
N VAL A 81 10.41 -1.62 10.02
CA VAL A 81 8.96 -1.71 10.18
C VAL A 81 8.29 -0.41 9.74
N SER A 82 8.80 0.74 10.19
CA SER A 82 8.27 2.07 9.83
C SER A 82 8.26 2.32 8.33
N SER A 83 9.17 1.72 7.55
CA SER A 83 9.20 1.88 6.09
C SER A 83 8.49 0.74 5.33
N SER A 84 8.47 -0.48 5.86
CA SER A 84 7.94 -1.66 5.18
C SER A 84 6.46 -1.53 4.77
N ILE A 85 5.61 -1.04 5.68
CA ILE A 85 4.16 -0.91 5.43
C ILE A 85 3.87 0.23 4.43
N PRO A 86 4.47 1.44 4.57
CA PRO A 86 4.38 2.47 3.52
C PRO A 86 4.84 2.01 2.14
N LEU A 87 5.96 1.29 2.05
CA LEU A 87 6.45 0.76 0.77
C LEU A 87 5.47 -0.27 0.18
N SER A 88 4.84 -1.07 1.03
CA SER A 88 3.78 -2.01 0.60
C SER A 88 2.56 -1.27 0.04
N ALA A 89 2.21 -0.11 0.61
CA ALA A 89 1.17 0.78 0.11
C ALA A 89 1.49 1.42 -1.25
N ILE A 90 2.72 1.25 -1.76
CA ILE A 90 3.14 1.65 -3.10
C ILE A 90 3.21 0.42 -4.01
N PHE A 91 3.95 -0.61 -3.61
CA PHE A 91 4.25 -1.76 -4.47
C PHE A 91 3.03 -2.61 -4.80
N ILE A 92 2.14 -2.83 -3.85
CA ILE A 92 0.89 -3.59 -4.08
C ILE A 92 0.01 -2.90 -5.12
N PRO A 93 -0.42 -1.64 -4.92
CA PRO A 93 -1.20 -0.93 -5.92
C PRO A 93 -0.48 -0.78 -7.26
N ALA A 94 0.83 -0.49 -7.27
CA ALA A 94 1.60 -0.39 -8.51
C ALA A 94 1.56 -1.71 -9.30
N GLY A 95 1.72 -2.86 -8.63
CA GLY A 95 1.61 -4.16 -9.26
C GLY A 95 0.24 -4.40 -9.88
N PHE A 96 -0.84 -4.05 -9.17
CA PHE A 96 -2.19 -4.18 -9.70
C PHE A 96 -2.48 -3.24 -10.89
N PHE A 97 -2.08 -1.96 -10.82
CA PHE A 97 -2.35 -1.01 -11.89
C PHE A 97 -1.51 -1.27 -13.14
N PHE A 98 -0.20 -1.45 -12.98
CA PHE A 98 0.71 -1.57 -14.13
C PHE A 98 0.66 -2.94 -14.79
N SER A 99 0.23 -3.99 -14.08
CA SER A 99 0.04 -5.30 -14.70
C SER A 99 -1.12 -5.34 -15.70
N MET A 100 -2.12 -4.47 -15.55
CA MET A 100 -3.32 -4.38 -16.39
C MET A 100 -3.49 -2.98 -17.02
N LEU A 101 -2.37 -2.33 -17.38
CA LEU A 101 -2.39 -0.92 -17.79
C LEU A 101 -3.23 -0.68 -19.06
N LEU A 102 -3.11 -1.57 -20.06
CA LEU A 102 -3.82 -1.45 -21.33
C LEU A 102 -5.28 -1.91 -21.18
N PRO A 103 -6.26 -1.21 -21.77
CA PRO A 103 -7.66 -1.64 -21.76
C PRO A 103 -7.88 -3.04 -22.38
N THR A 104 -7.03 -3.44 -23.31
CA THR A 104 -7.09 -4.72 -24.02
C THR A 104 -6.32 -5.86 -23.33
N SER A 105 -5.68 -5.62 -22.18
CA SER A 105 -4.96 -6.66 -21.44
C SER A 105 -5.91 -7.78 -21.01
N THR A 106 -5.63 -9.01 -21.41
CA THR A 106 -6.37 -10.22 -21.02
C THR A 106 -5.70 -11.00 -19.89
N GLU A 107 -4.45 -10.68 -19.57
CA GLU A 107 -3.67 -11.25 -18.48
C GLU A 107 -2.72 -10.19 -17.89
N PRO A 108 -2.33 -10.33 -16.61
CA PRO A 108 -1.37 -9.42 -16.00
C PRO A 108 0.04 -9.63 -16.55
N ASN A 109 0.73 -8.55 -16.88
CA ASN A 109 2.15 -8.60 -17.24
C ASN A 109 3.06 -8.75 -15.99
N SER A 110 4.38 -8.79 -16.20
CA SER A 110 5.40 -9.01 -15.16
C SER A 110 5.40 -7.96 -14.02
N PHE A 111 4.78 -6.79 -14.17
CA PHE A 111 4.64 -5.84 -13.06
C PHE A 111 3.86 -6.42 -11.88
N ILE A 112 3.08 -7.49 -12.07
CA ILE A 112 2.39 -8.18 -10.98
C ILE A 112 3.35 -8.67 -9.88
N TYR A 113 4.63 -8.91 -10.19
CA TYR A 113 5.65 -9.27 -9.19
C TYR A 113 5.87 -8.18 -8.14
N LEU A 114 5.56 -6.92 -8.41
CA LEU A 114 5.57 -5.86 -7.40
C LEU A 114 4.51 -6.11 -6.31
N ALA A 115 3.35 -6.67 -6.66
CA ALA A 115 2.33 -6.98 -5.66
C ALA A 115 2.79 -8.08 -4.71
N TYR A 116 3.46 -9.12 -5.23
CA TYR A 116 4.07 -10.15 -4.39
C TYR A 116 5.19 -9.60 -3.50
N LEU A 117 6.07 -8.75 -4.05
CA LEU A 117 7.13 -8.10 -3.25
C LEU A 117 6.54 -7.22 -2.14
N GLY A 118 5.52 -6.43 -2.45
CA GLY A 118 4.80 -5.62 -1.48
C GLY A 118 4.09 -6.47 -0.43
N ALA A 119 3.51 -7.61 -0.80
CA ALA A 119 2.90 -8.53 0.16
C ALA A 119 3.92 -9.14 1.14
N ILE A 120 5.12 -9.47 0.65
CA ILE A 120 6.22 -9.96 1.49
C ILE A 120 6.66 -8.87 2.48
N LEU A 121 6.84 -7.63 2.02
CA LEU A 121 7.18 -6.49 2.89
C LEU A 121 6.11 -6.22 3.93
N LEU A 122 4.83 -6.29 3.54
CA LEU A 122 3.72 -6.11 4.44
C LEU A 122 3.72 -7.18 5.52
N ALA A 123 3.80 -8.46 5.11
CA ALA A 123 3.78 -9.60 6.00
C ALA A 123 4.95 -9.56 7.00
N SER A 124 6.16 -9.32 6.53
CA SER A 124 7.32 -9.21 7.43
C SER A 124 7.19 -8.01 8.37
N GLY A 125 6.76 -6.85 7.87
CA GLY A 125 6.57 -5.63 8.66
C GLY A 125 5.57 -5.82 9.81
N VAL A 126 4.37 -6.33 9.50
CA VAL A 126 3.32 -6.54 10.52
C VAL A 126 3.68 -7.64 11.50
N LEU A 127 4.33 -8.71 11.06
CA LEU A 127 4.77 -9.79 11.95
C LEU A 127 5.88 -9.33 12.90
N ILE A 128 6.90 -8.63 12.39
CA ILE A 128 7.99 -8.09 13.22
C ILE A 128 7.43 -7.10 14.24
N LEU A 129 6.54 -6.20 13.82
CA LEU A 129 5.90 -5.25 14.74
C LEU A 129 5.07 -5.98 15.80
N GLY A 130 4.20 -6.90 15.39
CA GLY A 130 3.34 -7.67 16.30
C GLY A 130 4.15 -8.46 17.34
N ILE A 131 5.20 -9.17 16.89
CA ILE A 131 6.12 -9.87 17.80
C ILE A 131 6.81 -8.87 18.74
N GLY A 132 7.27 -7.73 18.22
CA GLY A 132 7.90 -6.68 19.03
C GLY A 132 6.97 -6.08 20.08
N LEU A 133 5.66 -6.02 19.83
CA LEU A 133 4.67 -5.53 20.78
C LEU A 133 4.30 -6.56 21.85
N VAL A 134 4.30 -7.85 21.51
CA VAL A 134 4.02 -8.95 22.45
C VAL A 134 5.21 -9.21 23.37
N ARG A 135 6.44 -8.98 22.91
CA ARG A 135 7.65 -9.17 23.72
C ARG A 135 7.76 -8.08 24.79
N ASN A 136 7.83 -8.47 26.06
CA ASN A 136 8.14 -7.55 27.15
C ASN A 136 9.50 -6.89 26.93
N GLN A 137 9.53 -5.55 27.05
CA GLN A 137 10.78 -4.82 27.29
C GLN A 137 11.25 -5.21 28.70
N LYS A 138 12.32 -6.02 28.77
CA LYS A 138 13.04 -6.22 30.02
C LYS A 138 13.89 -5.01 30.32
#